data_AF-A0A1F6TPY7-F1
#
_entry.id   AF-A0A1F6TPY7-F1
#
_cell.length_a   1.000
_cell.length_b   1.000
_cell.length_c   1.000
_cell.angle_alpha   90.00
_cell.angle_beta   90.00
_cell.angle_gamma   90.00
#
_symmetry.space_group_name_H-M   'P 1'
#
loop_
_entity.id
_entity.type
_entity.pdbx_description
1 polymer ?
#
loop_
_entity_poly.entity_id
_entity_poly.type
_entity_poly.pdbx_seq_one_letter_code
_entity_poly.pdbx_strand_id
1 'polypeptide(L)'
;MSNFINSNRLTTTTNDLVADLNLARSEAVKRAGNVVVCKSDDGADCTGTGTWASGRVVFFDADSSNTKTAGDTVLRVHEAMASGNTVTASASDVIVYSKQGAITAGSGDYTICNSNMKRSRTIGISATGRASLTQGAC
;
A
#
# COMPACT_ATOMS: atom_id res chain seq x y z
N MET A 1 -17.29 -13.39 -20.16
CA MET A 1 -16.72 -13.96 -18.91
C MET A 1 -15.51 -13.20 -18.35
N SER A 2 -14.69 -12.50 -19.16
CA SER A 2 -13.46 -11.81 -18.71
C SER A 2 -13.67 -10.65 -17.71
N ASN A 3 -14.75 -9.88 -17.86
CA ASN A 3 -15.01 -8.70 -17.01
C ASN A 3 -15.30 -9.05 -15.53
N PHE A 4 -15.90 -10.21 -15.24
CA PHE A 4 -16.15 -10.62 -13.85
C PHE A 4 -14.84 -10.94 -13.11
N ILE A 5 -13.94 -11.67 -13.79
CA ILE A 5 -12.62 -12.03 -13.24
C ILE A 5 -11.79 -10.76 -13.00
N ASN A 6 -11.74 -9.85 -13.97
CA ASN A 6 -11.01 -8.59 -13.82
C ASN A 6 -11.60 -7.71 -12.70
N SER A 7 -12.92 -7.69 -12.52
CA SER A 7 -13.58 -6.94 -11.45
C SER A 7 -13.26 -7.51 -10.07
N ASN A 8 -13.23 -8.84 -9.94
CA ASN A 8 -12.83 -9.50 -8.70
C ASN A 8 -11.36 -9.22 -8.39
N ARG A 9 -10.47 -9.33 -9.39
CA ARG A 9 -9.05 -9.01 -9.23
C ARG A 9 -8.84 -7.57 -8.76
N LEU A 10 -9.46 -6.59 -9.41
CA LEU A 10 -9.40 -5.18 -8.99
C LEU A 10 -9.87 -5.00 -7.55
N THR A 11 -10.95 -5.68 -7.17
CA THR A 11 -11.50 -5.64 -5.80
C THR A 11 -10.54 -6.25 -4.79
N THR A 12 -10.01 -7.46 -5.06
CA THR A 12 -9.05 -8.15 -4.19
C THR A 12 -7.81 -7.31 -3.98
N THR A 13 -7.19 -6.84 -5.06
CA THR A 13 -6.00 -6.00 -5.02
C THR A 13 -6.20 -4.73 -4.19
N THR A 14 -7.35 -4.07 -4.33
CA THR A 14 -7.70 -2.90 -3.53
C THR A 14 -7.84 -3.25 -2.06
N ASN A 15 -8.55 -4.33 -1.76
CA ASN A 15 -8.79 -4.77 -0.39
C ASN A 15 -7.50 -5.20 0.30
N ASP A 16 -6.56 -5.81 -0.43
CA ASP A 16 -5.25 -6.20 0.09
C ASP A 16 -4.45 -4.98 0.52
N LEU A 17 -4.41 -3.92 -0.31
CA LEU A 17 -3.73 -2.68 0.06
C LEU A 17 -4.39 -2.03 1.28
N VAL A 18 -5.73 -1.99 1.34
CA VAL A 18 -6.45 -1.49 2.53
C VAL A 18 -6.14 -2.34 3.78
N ALA A 19 -6.05 -3.67 3.63
CA ALA A 19 -5.70 -4.58 4.72
C ALA A 19 -4.29 -4.32 5.24
N ASP A 20 -3.35 -4.01 4.36
CA ASP A 20 -1.97 -3.69 4.74
C ASP A 20 -1.87 -2.36 5.47
N LEU A 21 -2.62 -1.34 5.02
CA LEU A 21 -2.68 -0.06 5.71
C LEU A 21 -3.26 -0.22 7.12
N ASN A 22 -4.31 -1.02 7.27
CA ASN A 22 -4.90 -1.32 8.58
C ASN A 22 -3.96 -2.13 9.47
N LEU A 23 -3.23 -3.10 8.91
CA LEU A 23 -2.21 -3.85 9.62
C LEU A 23 -1.10 -2.91 10.09
N ALA A 24 -0.56 -2.08 9.18
CA ALA A 24 0.54 -1.17 9.47
C ALA A 24 0.17 -0.19 10.59
N ARG A 25 -1.02 0.42 10.52
CA ARG A 25 -1.54 1.28 11.57
C ARG A 25 -1.64 0.56 12.91
N SER A 26 -2.18 -0.66 12.91
CA SER A 26 -2.39 -1.44 14.14
C SER A 26 -1.07 -1.83 14.77
N GLU A 27 -0.09 -2.26 13.97
CA GLU A 27 1.22 -2.66 14.45
C GLU A 27 2.05 -1.46 14.93
N ALA A 28 1.93 -0.29 14.29
CA ALA A 28 2.58 0.94 14.75
C ALA A 28 2.12 1.32 16.17
N VAL A 29 0.82 1.25 16.42
CA VAL A 29 0.24 1.52 17.75
C VAL A 29 0.64 0.45 18.75
N LYS A 30 0.51 -0.84 18.41
CA LYS A 30 0.85 -1.95 19.32
C LYS A 30 2.32 -1.97 19.74
N ARG A 31 3.22 -1.65 18.81
CA ARG A 31 4.67 -1.67 19.03
C ARG A 31 5.21 -0.32 19.51
N ALA A 32 4.35 0.69 19.64
CA ALA A 32 4.69 2.05 20.02
C ALA A 32 5.82 2.67 19.16
N GLY A 33 5.87 2.33 17.88
CA GLY A 33 6.91 2.76 16.93
C GLY A 33 6.40 2.91 15.51
N ASN A 34 7.31 3.11 14.56
CA ASN A 34 6.93 3.36 13.16
C ASN A 34 6.73 2.05 12.41
N VAL A 35 5.71 2.01 11.55
CA VAL A 35 5.52 0.93 10.58
C VAL A 35 5.42 1.53 9.20
N VAL A 36 6.18 0.95 8.28
CA VAL A 36 6.33 1.45 6.91
C VAL A 36 5.70 0.44 5.96
N VAL A 37 4.94 0.95 5.00
CA VAL A 37 4.52 0.22 3.81
C VAL A 37 5.23 0.87 2.64
N CYS A 38 6.02 0.12 1.88
CA CYS A 38 6.73 0.63 0.72
C CYS A 38 6.59 -0.31 -0.48
N LYS A 39 6.73 0.24 -1.68
CA LYS A 39 6.84 -0.57 -2.90
C LYS A 39 8.06 -1.49 -2.80
N SER A 40 7.96 -2.70 -3.34
CA SER A 40 9.06 -3.65 -3.41
C SER A 40 8.93 -4.50 -4.67
N ASP A 41 10.05 -4.70 -5.37
CA ASP A 41 10.12 -5.57 -6.55
C ASP A 41 10.68 -6.97 -6.20
N ASP A 42 11.27 -7.14 -5.02
CA ASP A 42 11.90 -8.39 -4.55
C ASP A 42 11.26 -8.97 -3.27
N GLY A 43 10.32 -8.24 -2.66
CA GLY A 43 9.65 -8.61 -1.41
C GLY A 43 10.52 -8.46 -0.16
N ALA A 44 11.74 -7.93 -0.30
CA ALA A 44 12.70 -7.75 0.78
C ALA A 44 12.94 -6.27 1.08
N ASP A 45 13.24 -5.48 0.05
CA ASP A 45 13.67 -4.09 0.17
C ASP A 45 12.66 -3.11 -0.43
N CYS A 46 12.69 -1.87 0.06
CA CYS A 46 11.90 -0.80 -0.53
C CYS A 46 12.54 -0.35 -1.85
N THR A 47 11.73 -0.22 -2.90
CA THR A 47 12.15 0.38 -4.18
C THR A 47 11.56 1.77 -4.36
N GLY A 48 12.41 2.74 -4.73
CA GLY A 48 11.97 4.06 -5.19
C GLY A 48 11.51 4.05 -6.64
N THR A 49 11.89 3.04 -7.42
CA THR A 49 11.45 2.86 -8.80
C THR A 49 10.21 1.96 -8.83
N GLY A 50 9.68 1.65 -10.02
CA GLY A 50 8.53 0.76 -10.15
C GLY A 50 7.20 1.34 -9.67
N THR A 51 6.18 0.47 -9.61
CA THR A 51 4.80 0.86 -9.30
C THR A 51 4.31 0.15 -8.04
N TRP A 52 3.28 0.70 -7.38
CA TRP A 52 2.58 -0.01 -6.31
C TRP A 52 1.92 -1.32 -6.78
N ALA A 53 1.90 -1.58 -8.09
CA ALA A 53 1.49 -2.85 -8.66
C ALA A 53 2.60 -3.92 -8.66
N SER A 54 3.87 -3.55 -8.52
CA SER A 54 4.99 -4.49 -8.57
C SER A 54 5.10 -5.38 -7.32
N GLY A 55 4.49 -4.96 -6.23
CA GLY A 55 4.63 -5.60 -4.93
C GLY A 55 4.88 -4.55 -3.85
N ARG A 56 4.81 -4.99 -2.60
CA ARG A 56 5.04 -4.13 -1.43
C ARG A 56 5.41 -4.94 -0.21
N VAL A 57 6.15 -4.31 0.68
CA VAL A 57 6.52 -4.86 1.98
C VAL A 57 6.00 -3.95 3.09
N VAL A 58 5.51 -4.57 4.16
CA VAL A 58 5.11 -3.94 5.41
C VAL A 58 6.10 -4.36 6.47
N PHE A 59 6.75 -3.42 7.15
CA PHE A 59 7.73 -3.72 8.18
C PHE A 59 7.70 -2.72 9.33
N PHE A 60 8.04 -3.20 10.52
CA PHE A 60 8.29 -2.34 11.67
C PHE A 60 9.68 -1.75 11.56
N ASP A 61 9.74 -0.42 11.52
CA ASP A 61 10.94 0.40 11.39
C ASP A 61 11.46 0.72 12.79
N ALA A 62 12.46 -0.05 13.22
CA ALA A 62 12.99 -0.01 14.58
C ALA A 62 13.91 1.19 14.80
N ASP A 63 14.58 1.67 13.75
CA ASP A 63 15.53 2.79 13.80
C ASP A 63 14.93 4.12 13.31
N SER A 64 13.67 4.11 12.85
CA SER A 64 12.97 5.27 12.29
C SER A 64 13.62 5.84 11.02
N SER A 65 14.32 5.00 10.24
CA SER A 65 14.98 5.39 8.99
C SER A 65 14.01 5.55 7.81
N ASN A 66 12.78 5.03 7.92
CA ASN A 66 11.80 4.86 6.84
C ASN A 66 12.28 3.98 5.69
N THR A 67 13.38 3.25 5.88
CA THR A 67 13.96 2.32 4.91
C THR A 67 14.05 0.95 5.55
N LYS A 68 13.93 -0.11 4.77
CA LYS A 68 14.13 -1.45 5.32
C LYS A 68 15.62 -1.64 5.64
N THR A 69 15.92 -1.93 6.91
CA THR A 69 17.25 -2.31 7.36
C THR A 69 17.24 -3.72 7.96
N ALA A 70 18.43 -4.26 8.28
CA ALA A 70 18.57 -5.59 8.88
C ALA A 70 17.97 -5.68 10.30
N GLY A 71 17.81 -4.55 11.00
CA GLY A 71 17.19 -4.49 12.33
C GLY A 71 15.66 -4.53 12.31
N ASP A 72 15.05 -4.31 11.15
CA ASP A 72 13.61 -4.17 11.03
C ASP A 72 12.88 -5.50 10.90
N THR A 73 11.68 -5.58 11.45
CA THR A 73 10.85 -6.78 11.40
C THR A 73 9.86 -6.71 10.23
N VAL A 74 9.98 -7.61 9.25
CA VAL A 74 8.96 -7.76 8.20
C VAL A 74 7.66 -8.29 8.82
N LEU A 75 6.56 -7.59 8.56
CA LEU A 75 5.22 -7.95 9.04
C LEU A 75 4.41 -8.64 7.96
N ARG A 76 4.57 -8.21 6.69
CA ARG A 76 3.89 -8.80 5.54
C ARG A 76 4.60 -8.44 4.24
N VAL A 77 4.56 -9.38 3.29
CA VAL A 77 5.01 -9.18 1.91
C VAL A 77 3.83 -9.46 0.99
N HIS A 78 3.65 -8.61 -0.02
CA HIS A 78 2.72 -8.81 -1.11
C HIS A 78 3.46 -8.82 -2.44
N GLU A 79 3.24 -9.86 -3.23
CA GLU A 79 3.77 -9.99 -4.58
C GLU A 79 3.11 -9.03 -5.58
N ALA A 80 3.66 -9.00 -6.79
CA ALA A 80 3.11 -8.24 -7.90
C ALA A 80 1.63 -8.56 -8.17
N MET A 81 0.88 -7.51 -8.48
CA MET A 81 -0.52 -7.60 -8.88
C MET A 81 -0.64 -8.30 -10.23
N ALA A 82 -1.77 -8.98 -10.46
CA ALA A 82 -2.07 -9.58 -11.75
C ALA A 82 -2.06 -8.54 -12.88
N SER A 83 -1.61 -8.96 -14.07
CA SER A 83 -1.48 -8.10 -15.25
C SER A 83 -2.80 -7.40 -15.64
N GLY A 84 -2.68 -6.18 -16.14
CA GLY A 84 -3.81 -5.33 -16.56
C GLY A 84 -4.34 -4.37 -15.48
N ASN A 85 -3.77 -4.42 -14.27
CA ASN A 85 -3.96 -3.39 -13.26
C ASN A 85 -2.76 -2.42 -13.30
N THR A 86 -3.05 -1.12 -13.25
CA THR A 86 -2.05 -0.07 -13.01
C THR A 86 -2.39 0.62 -11.70
N VAL A 87 -1.36 1.03 -10.95
CA VAL A 87 -1.55 1.83 -9.74
C VAL A 87 -0.89 3.17 -9.95
N THR A 88 -1.68 4.22 -9.86
CA THR A 88 -1.24 5.61 -9.86
C THR A 88 -1.39 6.12 -8.44
N ALA A 89 -0.27 6.39 -7.78
CA ALA A 89 -0.25 7.05 -6.49
C ALA A 89 0.01 8.55 -6.71
N SER A 90 -0.77 9.41 -6.07
CA SER A 90 -0.54 10.86 -6.08
C SER A 90 0.47 11.31 -5.02
N ALA A 91 1.04 10.37 -4.26
CA ALA A 91 1.78 10.62 -3.02
C ALA A 91 3.24 10.12 -3.12
N SER A 92 3.71 9.39 -2.10
CA SER A 92 5.09 8.94 -1.91
C SER A 92 5.26 7.45 -2.21
N ASP A 93 6.51 7.02 -2.41
CA ASP A 93 6.91 5.61 -2.56
C ASP A 93 6.77 4.80 -1.25
N VAL A 94 6.61 5.52 -0.13
CA VAL A 94 6.45 4.97 1.21
C VAL A 94 5.23 5.57 1.90
N ILE A 95 4.60 4.77 2.75
CA ILE A 95 3.52 5.14 3.65
C ILE A 95 3.99 4.81 5.06
N VAL A 96 4.08 5.82 5.92
CA VAL A 96 4.64 5.66 7.26
C VAL A 96 3.58 5.97 8.30
N TYR A 97 3.28 4.98 9.14
CA TYR A 97 2.43 5.12 10.31
C TYR A 97 3.28 5.31 11.56
N SER A 98 3.01 6.38 12.29
CA SER A 98 3.60 6.65 13.61
C SER A 98 2.94 5.82 14.72
N LYS A 99 3.55 5.81 15.90
CA LYS A 99 3.02 5.17 17.12
C LYS A 99 1.63 5.64 17.55
N GLN A 100 1.18 6.81 17.10
CA GLN A 100 -0.18 7.31 17.34
C GLN A 100 -1.19 6.85 16.27
N GLY A 101 -0.75 6.08 15.28
CA GLY A 101 -1.55 5.65 14.14
C GLY A 101 -1.84 6.76 13.13
N ALA A 102 -1.13 7.89 13.23
CA ALA A 102 -1.16 8.97 12.25
C ALA A 102 -0.11 8.75 11.15
N ILE A 103 -0.36 9.30 9.97
CA ILE A 103 0.55 9.21 8.83
C ILE A 103 1.58 10.33 8.91
N THR A 104 2.87 9.98 8.80
CA THR A 104 3.97 10.94 8.75
C THR A 104 4.53 11.12 7.34
N ALA A 105 4.32 10.15 6.45
CA ALA A 105 4.62 10.23 5.02
C ALA A 105 3.65 9.35 4.21
N GLY A 106 3.33 9.77 2.97
CA GLY A 106 2.46 8.99 2.08
C GLY A 106 0.96 9.20 2.29
N SER A 107 0.52 10.34 2.85
CA SER A 107 -0.89 10.72 2.81
C SER A 107 -1.28 11.17 1.40
N GLY A 108 -2.45 10.76 0.93
CA GLY A 108 -2.95 11.09 -0.40
C GLY A 108 -3.77 9.96 -1.01
N ASP A 109 -3.98 10.05 -2.31
CA ASP A 109 -4.83 9.13 -3.04
C ASP A 109 -4.01 8.10 -3.82
N TYR A 110 -4.38 6.83 -3.66
CA TYR A 110 -3.80 5.69 -4.34
C TYR A 110 -4.87 5.08 -5.24
N THR A 111 -4.80 5.38 -6.54
CA THR A 111 -5.79 4.94 -7.53
C THR A 111 -5.30 3.70 -8.25
N ILE A 112 -6.05 2.62 -8.11
CA ILE A 112 -5.86 1.37 -8.85
C ILE A 112 -6.81 1.39 -10.03
N CYS A 113 -6.28 1.40 -11.24
CA CYS A 113 -7.03 1.37 -12.48
C CYS A 113 -6.91 0.01 -13.16
N ASN A 114 -8.01 -0.51 -13.70
CA ASN A 114 -7.97 -1.62 -14.66
C ASN A 114 -8.32 -1.12 -16.06
N SER A 115 -7.34 -1.13 -16.97
CA SER A 115 -7.48 -0.59 -18.32
C SER A 115 -8.48 -1.36 -19.19
N ASN A 116 -8.58 -2.69 -18.98
CA ASN A 116 -9.51 -3.54 -19.72
C ASN A 116 -10.98 -3.24 -19.39
N MET A 117 -11.24 -2.78 -18.16
CA MET A 117 -12.60 -2.48 -17.69
C MET A 117 -12.93 -0.99 -17.66
N LYS A 118 -11.94 -0.10 -17.79
CA LYS A 118 -12.08 1.36 -17.59
C LYS A 118 -12.72 1.70 -16.24
N ARG A 119 -12.35 0.95 -15.20
CA ARG A 119 -12.81 1.14 -13.83
C ARG A 119 -11.63 1.32 -12.90
N SER A 120 -11.80 2.22 -11.94
CA SER A 120 -10.81 2.53 -10.93
C SER A 120 -11.37 2.39 -9.52
N ARG A 121 -10.46 2.15 -8.58
CA ARG A 121 -10.70 2.21 -7.15
C ARG A 121 -9.63 3.08 -6.52
N THR A 122 -10.04 4.11 -5.80
CA THR A 122 -9.12 5.05 -5.15
C THR A 122 -9.16 4.85 -3.65
N ILE A 123 -7.98 4.66 -3.08
CA ILE A 123 -7.76 4.56 -1.64
C ILE A 123 -7.21 5.91 -1.17
N GLY A 124 -8.06 6.70 -0.52
CA GLY A 124 -7.66 7.99 0.06
C GLY A 124 -7.18 7.81 1.49
N ILE A 125 -5.94 8.22 1.74
CA ILE A 125 -5.29 8.14 3.05
C ILE A 125 -5.15 9.55 3.64
N SER A 126 -5.91 9.80 4.70
CA SER A 126 -5.80 11.05 5.45
C SER A 126 -4.55 11.10 6.34
N ALA A 127 -4.08 12.30 6.68
CA ALA A 127 -2.96 12.49 7.62
C ALA A 127 -3.22 11.88 9.01
N THR A 128 -4.48 11.71 9.41
CA THR A 128 -4.87 11.01 10.66
C THR A 128 -4.84 9.49 10.54
N GLY A 129 -4.37 8.97 9.40
CA GLY A 129 -4.16 7.54 9.11
C GLY A 129 -5.39 6.77 8.70
N ARG A 130 -6.54 7.42 8.50
CA ARG A 130 -7.76 6.75 8.03
C ARG A 130 -7.66 6.52 6.53
N ALA A 131 -7.81 5.26 6.11
CA ALA A 131 -8.02 4.86 4.72
C ALA A 131 -9.52 4.94 4.38
N SER A 132 -9.83 5.44 3.19
CA SER A 132 -11.17 5.52 2.62
C SER A 132 -11.17 4.98 1.20
N LEU A 133 -12.27 4.39 0.75
CA LEU A 133 -12.37 3.78 -0.56
C LEU A 133 -13.45 4.47 -1.39
N THR A 134 -13.09 4.88 -2.61
CA THR A 134 -14.02 5.38 -3.62
C THR A 134 -13.84 4.61 -4.92
N GLN A 135 -14.91 4.55 -5.73
CA GLN A 135 -14.89 3.90 -7.05
C GLN A 135 -15.07 4.95 -8.13
N GLY A 136 -14.44 4.73 -9.28
CA GLY A 136 -14.51 5.67 -10.40
C GLY A 136 -14.24 5.00 -11.74
N ALA A 137 -14.05 5.84 -12.75
CA ALA A 137 -13.56 5.44 -14.05
C ALA A 137 -12.05 5.65 -14.14
N CYS A 138 -11.43 4.92 -15.06
CA CYS A 138 -10.22 5.39 -15.73
C CYS A 138 -10.66 5.93 -17.10
#